data_AF-A0A7R9QBZ3-F1
#
_entry.id   AF-A0A7R9QBZ3-F1
#
_cell.length_a   1.000
_cell.length_b   1.000
_cell.length_c   1.000
_cell.angle_alpha   90.00
_cell.angle_beta   90.00
_cell.angle_gamma   90.00
#
_symmetry.space_group_name_H-M   'P 1'
#
loop_
_entity.id
_entity.type
_entity.pdbx_description
1 polymer ?
#
loop_
_entity_poly.entity_id
_entity_poly.type
_entity_poly.pdbx_seq_one_letter_code
_entity_poly.pdbx_strand_id
1 'polypeptide(L)'
;PQVLRLGLILDYNIETVRAITNETINRLVDDFKQQLVSNVSVETHIISDFADFENDVEEDPSVCKQLMVIISALKCAKTKILYSLLRENCPSTLLLSVIENNCMRPPADQGLGFPVMKSINDIIPMLIDMKYDFMSEWDHIHLIHDHRLDTKTLDDLIKGLKGVSGSGIRGTTVTTYRLTITGDE
;
A
#
# COMPACT_ATOMS: atom_id res chain seq x y z
N PRO A 1 3.58 -27.58 15.44
CA PRO A 1 2.81 -26.31 15.43
C PRO A 1 3.29 -25.49 14.22
N GLN A 2 2.38 -24.94 13.42
CA GLN A 2 2.79 -24.07 12.32
C GLN A 2 3.09 -22.68 12.88
N VAL A 3 4.20 -22.08 12.46
CA VAL A 3 4.62 -20.75 12.92
C VAL A 3 4.53 -19.79 11.75
N LEU A 4 3.71 -18.77 11.89
CA LEU A 4 3.55 -17.70 10.92
C LEU A 4 4.49 -16.55 11.29
N ARG A 5 5.54 -16.36 10.49
CA ARG A 5 6.55 -15.33 10.73
C ARG A 5 6.27 -14.07 9.92
N LEU A 6 6.10 -12.97 10.63
CA LEU A 6 5.81 -11.64 10.11
C LEU A 6 7.06 -10.76 10.26
N GLY A 7 7.56 -10.20 9.16
CA GLY A 7 8.56 -9.12 9.19
C GLY A 7 7.87 -7.76 9.21
N LEU A 8 8.31 -6.85 10.08
CA LEU A 8 7.81 -5.48 10.15
C LEU A 8 8.95 -4.53 9.85
N ILE A 9 8.96 -3.93 8.66
CA ILE A 9 10.00 -2.98 8.24
C ILE A 9 9.43 -1.56 8.33
N LEU A 10 9.84 -0.81 9.35
CA LEU A 10 9.26 0.49 9.67
C LEU A 10 10.35 1.57 9.65
N ASP A 11 10.51 2.21 8.51
CA ASP A 11 11.53 3.23 8.29
C ASP A 11 10.86 4.45 7.64
N TYR A 12 10.13 5.15 8.51
CA TYR A 12 9.35 6.35 8.23
C TYR A 12 9.54 7.36 9.37
N ASN A 13 8.85 8.50 9.32
CA ASN A 13 8.88 9.43 10.46
C ASN A 13 8.34 8.77 11.74
N ILE A 14 8.87 9.19 12.90
CA ILE A 14 8.62 8.53 14.19
C ILE A 14 7.14 8.51 14.59
N GLU A 15 6.39 9.55 14.24
CA GLU A 15 4.97 9.65 14.54
C GLU A 15 4.15 8.62 13.75
N THR A 16 4.46 8.46 12.47
CA THR A 16 3.80 7.48 11.59
C THR A 16 4.18 6.06 11.98
N VAL A 17 5.46 5.80 12.30
CA VAL A 17 5.90 4.49 12.80
C VAL A 17 5.14 4.14 14.09
N ARG A 18 5.02 5.09 15.02
CA ARG A 18 4.27 4.89 16.26
C ARG A 18 2.79 4.61 16.00
N ALA A 19 2.14 5.38 15.12
CA ALA A 19 0.74 5.19 14.76
C ALA A 19 0.52 3.82 14.09
N ILE A 20 1.34 3.47 13.09
CA ILE A 20 1.25 2.18 12.38
C ILE A 20 1.46 1.01 13.36
N THR A 21 2.49 1.06 14.22
CA THR A 21 2.75 -0.01 15.17
C THR A 21 1.61 -0.18 16.18
N ASN A 22 1.23 0.91 16.85
CA ASN A 22 0.30 0.83 17.98
C ASN A 22 -1.15 0.63 17.55
N GLU A 23 -1.60 1.32 16.51
CA GLU A 23 -3.01 1.36 16.14
C GLU A 23 -3.36 0.30 15.10
N THR A 24 -2.40 -0.05 14.22
CA THR A 24 -2.65 -0.94 13.08
C THR A 24 -2.01 -2.31 13.28
N ILE A 25 -0.69 -2.40 13.43
CA ILE A 25 0.02 -3.69 13.43
C ILE A 25 -0.33 -4.52 14.66
N ASN A 26 -0.27 -3.96 15.86
CA ASN A 26 -0.57 -4.71 17.08
C ASN A 26 -2.01 -5.26 17.03
N ARG A 27 -2.96 -4.42 16.62
CA ARG A 27 -4.35 -4.81 16.46
C ARG A 27 -4.52 -5.88 15.38
N LEU A 28 -3.87 -5.73 14.22
CA LEU A 28 -3.92 -6.72 13.15
C LEU A 28 -3.36 -8.07 13.62
N VAL A 29 -2.23 -8.06 14.31
CA VAL A 29 -1.60 -9.27 14.85
C VAL A 29 -2.50 -9.94 15.89
N ASP A 30 -3.15 -9.16 16.76
CA ASP A 30 -4.09 -9.67 17.74
C ASP A 30 -5.36 -10.24 17.10
N ASP A 31 -5.91 -9.56 16.10
CA ASP A 31 -7.05 -10.05 15.31
C ASP A 31 -6.70 -11.34 14.57
N PHE A 32 -5.50 -11.43 13.99
CA PHE A 32 -4.99 -12.67 13.38
C PHE A 32 -4.89 -13.79 14.40
N LYS A 33 -4.29 -13.53 15.58
CA LYS A 33 -4.17 -14.54 16.64
C LYS A 33 -5.53 -15.05 17.11
N GLN A 34 -6.55 -14.20 17.14
CA GLN A 34 -7.92 -14.59 17.51
C GLN A 34 -8.62 -15.43 16.44
N GLN A 35 -8.33 -15.19 15.15
CA GLN A 35 -8.95 -15.92 14.04
C GLN A 35 -8.21 -17.20 13.65
N LEU A 36 -6.96 -17.36 14.09
CA LEU A 36 -6.18 -18.54 13.78
C LEU A 36 -6.65 -19.78 14.56
N VAL A 37 -6.63 -20.93 13.86
CA VAL A 37 -6.89 -22.24 14.45
C VAL A 37 -5.85 -22.49 15.55
N SER A 38 -6.23 -23.20 16.62
CA SER A 38 -5.47 -23.43 17.86
C SER A 38 -4.03 -24.00 17.71
N ASN A 39 -3.58 -24.30 16.49
CA ASN A 39 -2.28 -24.91 16.20
C ASN A 39 -1.32 -24.00 15.41
N VAL A 40 -1.69 -22.74 15.16
CA VAL A 40 -0.84 -21.73 14.49
C VAL A 40 -0.42 -20.66 15.49
N SER A 41 0.89 -20.41 15.60
CA SER A 41 1.44 -19.28 16.38
C SER A 41 1.97 -18.19 15.45
N VAL A 42 1.90 -16.93 15.88
CA VAL A 42 2.39 -15.77 15.12
C VAL A 42 3.65 -15.22 15.79
N GLU A 43 4.75 -15.15 15.05
CA GLU A 43 6.01 -14.52 15.45
C GLU A 43 6.22 -13.23 14.66
N THR A 44 6.46 -12.13 15.36
CA THR A 44 6.70 -10.81 14.74
C THR A 44 8.16 -10.42 14.91
N HIS A 45 8.84 -10.14 13.79
CA HIS A 45 10.20 -9.66 13.73
C HIS A 45 10.18 -8.18 13.36
N ILE A 46 10.53 -7.31 14.30
CA ILE A 46 10.64 -5.87 14.04
C ILE A 46 12.02 -5.61 13.44
N ILE A 47 12.03 -5.00 12.27
CA ILE A 47 13.23 -4.65 11.53
C ILE A 47 13.32 -3.12 11.54
N SER A 48 14.20 -2.62 12.41
CA SER A 48 14.30 -1.20 12.75
C SER A 48 15.01 -0.35 11.72
N ASP A 49 15.90 -0.95 10.92
CA ASP A 49 16.58 -0.28 9.82
C ASP A 49 16.44 -1.12 8.55
N PHE A 50 16.01 -0.48 7.46
CA PHE A 50 15.92 -1.14 6.17
C PHE A 50 17.30 -1.53 5.62
N ALA A 51 18.35 -0.76 5.93
CA ALA A 51 19.71 -1.07 5.47
C ALA A 51 20.23 -2.37 6.09
N ASP A 52 19.94 -2.62 7.38
CA ASP A 52 20.30 -3.88 8.04
C ASP A 52 19.57 -5.06 7.38
N PHE A 53 18.28 -4.90 7.06
CA PHE A 53 17.53 -5.92 6.33
C PHE A 53 18.10 -6.21 4.94
N GLU A 54 18.45 -5.17 4.21
CA GLU A 54 19.04 -5.27 2.87
C GLU A 54 20.34 -6.06 2.94
N ASN A 55 21.26 -5.68 3.85
CA ASN A 55 22.51 -6.39 4.07
C ASN A 55 22.29 -7.85 4.49
N ASP A 56 21.39 -8.11 5.44
CA ASP A 56 21.09 -9.46 5.94
C ASP A 56 20.58 -10.37 4.82
N VAL A 57 19.73 -9.85 3.92
CA VAL A 57 19.18 -10.62 2.79
C VAL A 57 20.21 -10.80 1.67
N GLU A 58 21.07 -9.82 1.43
CA GLU A 58 22.17 -9.94 0.47
C GLU A 58 23.23 -10.94 0.93
N GLU A 59 23.56 -10.94 2.23
CA GLU A 59 24.51 -11.90 2.83
C GLU A 59 23.91 -13.30 2.97
N ASP A 60 22.66 -13.40 3.42
CA ASP A 60 21.94 -14.67 3.54
C ASP A 60 20.45 -14.53 3.14
N PRO A 61 20.11 -14.89 1.88
CA PRO A 61 18.73 -14.91 1.40
C PRO A 61 17.79 -15.84 2.20
N SER A 62 18.33 -16.74 3.05
CA SER A 62 17.51 -17.58 3.91
C SER A 62 16.76 -16.78 4.97
N VAL A 63 17.27 -15.60 5.36
CA VAL A 63 16.67 -14.70 6.35
C VAL A 63 15.26 -14.30 5.93
N CYS A 64 15.09 -13.84 4.69
CA CYS A 64 13.77 -13.44 4.22
C CYS A 64 12.86 -14.62 3.86
N LYS A 65 13.41 -15.78 3.46
CA LYS A 65 12.60 -16.98 3.17
C LYS A 65 11.90 -17.54 4.40
N GLN A 66 12.38 -17.19 5.59
CA GLN A 66 11.71 -17.52 6.84
C GLN A 66 10.49 -16.61 7.12
N LEU A 67 10.42 -15.44 6.48
CA LEU A 67 9.32 -14.48 6.62
C LEU A 67 8.24 -14.79 5.57
N MET A 68 7.05 -15.19 6.03
CA MET A 68 5.94 -15.48 5.12
C MET A 68 5.22 -14.21 4.68
N VAL A 69 5.20 -13.20 5.55
CA VAL A 69 4.61 -11.90 5.24
C VAL A 69 5.58 -10.80 5.72
N ILE A 70 5.74 -9.77 4.90
CA ILE A 70 6.43 -8.54 5.28
C ILE A 70 5.41 -7.41 5.24
N ILE A 71 5.28 -6.68 6.35
CA ILE A 71 4.55 -5.43 6.43
C ILE A 71 5.58 -4.31 6.42
N SER A 72 5.53 -3.43 5.42
CA SER A 72 6.52 -2.35 5.26
C SER A 72 5.86 -0.98 5.33
N ALA A 73 6.47 -0.02 6.00
CA ALA A 73 6.16 1.40 5.88
C ALA A 73 7.46 2.16 5.57
N LEU A 74 7.68 2.46 4.30
CA LEU A 74 8.93 2.99 3.78
C LEU A 74 8.69 4.23 2.93
N LYS A 75 9.68 5.12 2.85
CA LYS A 75 9.71 6.16 1.82
C LYS A 75 9.83 5.54 0.42
N CYS A 76 9.41 6.27 -0.60
CA CYS A 76 9.39 5.73 -1.97
C CYS A 76 10.72 5.21 -2.51
N ALA A 77 11.83 5.88 -2.21
CA ALA A 77 13.15 5.43 -2.65
C ALA A 77 13.48 4.02 -2.14
N LYS A 78 13.23 3.75 -0.86
CA LYS A 78 13.47 2.45 -0.21
C LYS A 78 12.44 1.40 -0.61
N THR A 79 11.19 1.82 -0.85
CA THR A 79 10.11 0.95 -1.31
C THR A 79 10.48 0.23 -2.61
N LYS A 80 11.04 0.96 -3.58
CA LYS A 80 11.49 0.37 -4.86
C LYS A 80 12.58 -0.68 -4.65
N ILE A 81 13.53 -0.42 -3.75
CA ILE A 81 14.62 -1.34 -3.44
C ILE A 81 14.06 -2.61 -2.78
N LEU A 82 13.18 -2.46 -1.78
CA LEU A 82 12.50 -3.59 -1.13
C LEU A 82 11.81 -4.51 -2.15
N TYR A 83 11.11 -3.94 -3.14
CA TYR A 83 10.38 -4.75 -4.13
C TYR A 83 11.33 -5.59 -4.99
N SER A 84 12.46 -5.02 -5.42
CA SER A 84 13.50 -5.76 -6.16
C SER A 84 14.10 -6.86 -5.29
N LEU A 85 14.50 -6.50 -4.07
CA LEU A 85 15.12 -7.40 -3.11
C LEU A 85 14.23 -8.62 -2.83
N LEU A 86 12.94 -8.39 -2.54
CA LEU A 86 11.98 -9.46 -2.30
C LEU A 86 11.70 -10.30 -3.54
N ARG A 87 11.65 -9.68 -4.72
CA ARG A 87 11.36 -10.41 -5.96
C ARG A 87 12.51 -11.35 -6.34
N GLU A 88 13.74 -10.91 -6.10
CA GLU A 88 14.95 -11.66 -6.43
C GLU A 88 15.25 -12.75 -5.40
N ASN A 89 15.09 -12.45 -4.10
CA ASN A 89 15.55 -13.32 -3.02
C ASN A 89 14.43 -14.06 -2.28
N CYS A 90 13.21 -13.51 -2.29
CA CYS A 90 12.11 -13.89 -1.40
C CYS A 90 10.76 -14.02 -2.14
N PRO A 91 10.68 -14.72 -3.29
CA PRO A 91 9.50 -14.67 -4.16
C PRO A 91 8.23 -15.26 -3.54
N SER A 92 8.35 -16.07 -2.47
CA SER A 92 7.22 -16.65 -1.74
C SER A 92 6.68 -15.76 -0.60
N THR A 93 7.32 -14.62 -0.32
CA THR A 93 6.93 -13.74 0.77
C THR A 93 5.83 -12.78 0.31
N LEU A 94 4.70 -12.78 1.01
CA LEU A 94 3.62 -11.82 0.79
C LEU A 94 4.03 -10.43 1.32
N LEU A 95 3.91 -9.40 0.48
CA LEU A 95 4.21 -8.03 0.88
C LEU A 95 2.93 -7.22 1.14
N LEU A 96 2.83 -6.60 2.30
CA LEU A 96 1.82 -5.58 2.62
C LEU A 96 2.52 -4.24 2.82
N SER A 97 2.41 -3.35 1.85
CA SER A 97 3.22 -2.11 1.82
C SER A 97 2.35 -0.89 2.10
N VAL A 98 2.64 -0.15 3.17
CA VAL A 98 2.13 1.20 3.40
C VAL A 98 3.00 2.17 2.62
N ILE A 99 2.42 2.85 1.63
CA ILE A 99 3.18 3.63 0.65
C ILE A 99 2.74 5.09 0.58
N GLU A 100 3.68 5.95 0.18
CA GLU A 100 3.42 7.36 -0.07
C GLU A 100 2.61 7.57 -1.35
N ASN A 101 1.99 8.75 -1.48
CA ASN A 101 1.28 9.12 -2.70
C ASN A 101 2.22 9.07 -3.91
N ASN A 102 1.71 8.57 -5.03
CA ASN A 102 2.45 8.43 -6.30
C ASN A 102 3.70 7.53 -6.22
N CYS A 103 3.77 6.63 -5.25
CA CYS A 103 4.79 5.60 -5.20
C CYS A 103 4.54 4.46 -6.18
N MET A 104 5.58 3.68 -6.47
CA MET A 104 5.42 2.40 -7.14
C MET A 104 4.62 1.46 -6.26
N ARG A 105 3.65 0.75 -6.84
CA ARG A 105 2.87 -0.30 -6.16
C ARG A 105 3.63 -1.62 -6.17
N PRO A 106 3.44 -2.48 -5.15
CA PRO A 106 4.00 -3.81 -5.20
C PRO A 106 3.39 -4.56 -6.39
N PRO A 107 4.14 -5.45 -7.04
CA PRO A 107 3.60 -6.30 -8.08
C PRO A 107 2.39 -7.13 -7.60
N ALA A 108 1.38 -7.30 -8.46
CA ALA A 108 0.13 -7.99 -8.11
C ALA A 108 0.34 -9.46 -7.70
N ASP A 109 1.44 -10.08 -8.12
CA ASP A 109 1.83 -11.44 -7.77
C ASP A 109 2.61 -11.53 -6.45
N GLN A 110 3.00 -10.40 -5.87
CA GLN A 110 3.89 -10.32 -4.72
C GLN A 110 3.26 -9.67 -3.49
N GLY A 111 2.28 -8.77 -3.67
CA GLY A 111 1.73 -8.05 -2.54
C GLY A 111 0.62 -7.06 -2.82
N LEU A 112 0.25 -6.33 -1.76
CA LEU A 112 -0.78 -5.31 -1.74
C LEU A 112 -0.21 -4.00 -1.18
N GLY A 113 -0.57 -2.88 -1.77
CA GLY A 113 -0.14 -1.55 -1.36
C GLY A 113 -1.27 -0.72 -0.78
N PHE A 114 -1.09 -0.15 0.41
CA PHE A 114 -2.03 0.74 1.08
C PHE A 114 -1.46 2.16 1.12
N PRO A 115 -2.16 3.19 0.62
CA PRO A 115 -1.66 4.56 0.71
C PRO A 115 -1.69 5.07 2.16
N VAL A 116 -0.71 5.89 2.55
CA VAL A 116 -0.77 6.67 3.79
C VAL A 116 -1.86 7.73 3.67
N MET A 117 -3.00 7.51 4.33
CA MET A 117 -4.10 8.48 4.33
C MET A 117 -3.95 9.48 5.49
N LYS A 118 -3.57 10.72 5.19
CA LYS A 118 -3.56 11.85 6.14
C LYS A 118 -4.78 12.76 5.98
N SER A 119 -5.42 12.70 4.81
CA SER A 119 -6.55 13.51 4.39
C SER A 119 -7.39 12.76 3.38
N ILE A 120 -8.62 13.24 3.13
CA ILE A 120 -9.48 12.67 2.09
C ILE A 120 -8.85 12.76 0.69
N ASN A 121 -7.95 13.70 0.46
CA ASN A 121 -7.25 13.85 -0.83
C ASN A 121 -6.29 12.69 -1.10
N ASP A 122 -5.87 11.97 -0.06
CA ASP A 122 -4.99 10.79 -0.19
C ASP A 122 -5.73 9.53 -0.69
N ILE A 123 -7.06 9.62 -0.89
CA ILE A 123 -7.84 8.57 -1.54
C ILE A 123 -7.56 8.48 -3.05
N ILE A 124 -7.01 9.54 -3.65
CA ILE A 124 -6.84 9.63 -5.11
C ILE A 124 -5.89 8.58 -5.66
N PRO A 125 -4.69 8.38 -5.09
CA PRO A 125 -3.84 7.26 -5.48
C PRO A 125 -4.57 5.91 -5.40
N MET A 126 -5.40 5.69 -4.36
CA MET A 126 -6.21 4.47 -4.23
C MET A 126 -7.19 4.30 -5.39
N LEU A 127 -7.90 5.36 -5.78
CA LEU A 127 -8.84 5.31 -6.91
C LEU A 127 -8.13 5.00 -8.23
N ILE A 128 -6.90 5.50 -8.40
CA ILE A 128 -6.06 5.21 -9.57
C ILE A 128 -5.63 3.75 -9.57
N ASP A 129 -5.25 3.18 -8.41
CA ASP A 129 -4.89 1.76 -8.31
C ASP A 129 -6.10 0.86 -8.61
N MET A 130 -7.27 1.22 -8.09
CA MET A 130 -8.51 0.47 -8.36
C MET A 130 -8.80 0.41 -9.86
N LYS A 131 -8.47 1.48 -10.60
CA LYS A 131 -8.56 1.51 -12.07
C LYS A 131 -7.61 0.52 -12.75
N TYR A 132 -6.41 0.38 -12.21
CA TYR A 132 -5.40 -0.55 -12.72
C TYR A 132 -5.79 -2.01 -12.45
N ASP A 133 -6.23 -2.32 -11.23
CA ASP A 133 -6.38 -3.71 -10.76
C ASP A 133 -7.79 -4.30 -10.93
N PHE A 134 -8.85 -3.53 -10.65
CA PHE A 134 -10.20 -4.08 -10.49
C PHE A 134 -11.23 -3.47 -11.44
N MET A 135 -10.94 -2.30 -11.99
CA MET A 135 -11.85 -1.51 -12.81
C MET A 135 -11.27 -1.26 -14.20
N SER A 136 -10.46 -2.20 -14.70
CA SER A 136 -9.83 -2.13 -16.03
C SER A 136 -10.85 -1.88 -17.15
N GLU A 137 -12.10 -2.29 -16.96
CA GLU A 137 -13.22 -2.09 -17.88
C GLU A 137 -13.92 -0.73 -17.77
N TRP A 138 -13.70 0.05 -16.72
CA TRP A 138 -14.33 1.37 -16.56
C TRP A 138 -13.81 2.34 -17.62
N ASP A 139 -14.63 2.60 -18.63
CA ASP A 139 -14.32 3.51 -19.72
C ASP A 139 -14.98 4.90 -19.54
N HIS A 140 -15.92 5.01 -18.59
CA HIS A 140 -16.58 6.27 -18.22
C HIS A 140 -16.63 6.43 -16.70
N ILE A 141 -16.04 7.52 -16.19
CA ILE A 141 -16.03 7.86 -14.77
C ILE A 141 -16.67 9.22 -14.57
N HIS A 142 -17.70 9.27 -13.75
CA HIS A 142 -18.36 10.51 -13.32
C HIS A 142 -17.86 10.89 -11.92
N LEU A 143 -17.11 12.00 -11.83
CA LEU A 143 -16.64 12.55 -10.56
C LEU A 143 -17.60 13.64 -10.10
N ILE A 144 -18.28 13.42 -8.98
CA ILE A 144 -19.14 14.42 -8.33
C ILE A 144 -18.41 14.91 -7.08
N HIS A 145 -18.15 16.21 -6.99
CA HIS A 145 -17.38 16.80 -5.90
C HIS A 145 -17.93 18.16 -5.46
N ASP A 146 -17.56 18.61 -4.27
CA ASP A 146 -17.92 19.95 -3.77
C ASP A 146 -16.71 20.91 -3.87
N HIS A 147 -16.74 22.02 -3.11
CA HIS A 147 -15.69 23.02 -3.08
C HIS A 147 -14.48 22.65 -2.20
N ARG A 148 -14.53 21.55 -1.44
CA ARG A 148 -13.46 21.09 -0.56
C ARG A 148 -12.35 20.38 -1.32
N LEU A 149 -12.67 19.82 -2.49
CA LEU A 149 -11.69 19.28 -3.41
C LEU A 149 -11.03 20.42 -4.19
N ASP A 150 -9.76 20.70 -3.91
CA ASP A 150 -9.03 21.74 -4.62
C ASP A 150 -8.76 21.34 -6.08
N THR A 151 -8.52 22.35 -6.92
CA THR A 151 -8.37 22.17 -8.36
C THR A 151 -7.15 21.34 -8.75
N LYS A 152 -6.06 21.40 -7.97
CA LYS A 152 -4.86 20.62 -8.23
C LYS A 152 -5.12 19.15 -7.96
N THR A 153 -5.71 18.85 -6.81
CA THR A 153 -6.10 17.49 -6.43
C THR A 153 -7.10 16.88 -7.41
N LEU A 154 -8.08 17.66 -7.90
CA LEU A 154 -8.99 17.21 -8.96
C LEU A 154 -8.26 16.91 -10.28
N ASP A 155 -7.32 17.78 -10.70
CA ASP A 155 -6.53 17.58 -11.91
C ASP A 155 -5.62 16.35 -11.81
N ASP A 156 -4.99 16.13 -10.65
CA ASP A 156 -4.17 14.95 -10.37
C ASP A 156 -5.01 13.66 -10.47
N LEU A 157 -6.24 13.66 -9.94
CA LEU A 157 -7.17 12.53 -10.05
C LEU A 157 -7.56 12.26 -11.52
N ILE A 158 -7.95 13.29 -12.27
CA ILE A 158 -8.33 13.15 -13.68
C ILE A 158 -7.15 12.61 -14.50
N LYS A 159 -5.95 13.16 -14.30
CA LYS A 159 -4.74 12.72 -15.00
C LYS A 159 -4.37 11.29 -14.64
N GLY A 160 -4.46 10.94 -13.36
CA GLY A 160 -4.21 9.58 -12.88
C GLY A 160 -5.14 8.57 -13.54
N LEU A 161 -6.46 8.79 -13.44
CA LEU A 161 -7.47 7.89 -14.00
C LEU A 161 -7.36 7.74 -15.53
N LYS A 162 -7.06 8.82 -16.24
CA LYS A 162 -6.87 8.78 -17.70
C LYS A 162 -5.51 8.20 -18.12
N GLY A 163 -4.50 8.32 -17.27
CA GLY A 163 -3.13 7.87 -17.54
C GLY A 163 -2.93 6.37 -17.35
N VAL A 164 -3.84 5.70 -16.65
CA VAL A 164 -3.82 4.25 -16.49
C VAL A 164 -4.02 3.58 -17.85
N SER A 165 -3.03 2.80 -18.26
CA SER A 165 -2.98 2.11 -19.55
C SER A 165 -2.24 0.78 -19.41
N GLY A 166 -2.55 -0.19 -20.28
CA GLY A 166 -1.99 -1.53 -20.21
C GLY A 166 -2.80 -2.55 -20.99
N SER A 167 -2.29 -3.78 -21.08
CA SER A 167 -3.01 -4.88 -21.72
C SER A 167 -4.32 -5.15 -20.99
N GLY A 168 -5.45 -5.14 -21.70
CA GLY A 168 -6.78 -5.35 -21.12
C GLY A 168 -7.38 -4.12 -20.42
N ILE A 169 -6.67 -3.00 -20.33
CA ILE A 169 -7.18 -1.75 -19.73
C ILE A 169 -7.81 -0.88 -20.82
N ARG A 170 -9.09 -0.56 -20.66
CA ARG A 170 -9.80 0.37 -21.56
C ARG A 170 -9.42 1.81 -21.27
N GLY A 171 -9.30 2.61 -22.35
CA GLY A 171 -9.15 4.06 -22.24
C GLY A 171 -10.34 4.68 -21.51
N THR A 172 -10.08 5.73 -20.72
CA THR A 172 -11.04 6.28 -19.77
C THR A 172 -11.44 7.71 -20.14
N THR A 173 -12.74 7.97 -20.16
CA THR A 173 -13.32 9.31 -20.19
C THR A 173 -13.73 9.70 -18.77
N VAL A 174 -13.22 10.83 -18.28
CA VAL A 174 -13.56 11.37 -16.96
C VAL A 174 -14.39 12.62 -17.14
N THR A 175 -15.60 12.64 -16.59
CA THR A 175 -16.50 13.80 -16.56
C THR A 175 -16.65 14.27 -15.14
N THR A 176 -16.51 15.57 -14.89
CA THR A 176 -16.55 16.14 -13.54
C THR A 176 -17.75 17.05 -13.35
N TYR A 177 -18.38 16.96 -12.19
CA TYR A 177 -19.52 17.76 -11.78
C TYR A 177 -19.21 18.38 -10.42
N ARG A 178 -19.24 19.71 -10.36
CA ARG A 178 -19.11 20.45 -9.10
C ARG A 178 -20.49 20.72 -8.53
N LEU A 179 -20.72 20.28 -7.30
CA LEU A 179 -21.91 20.61 -6.53
C LEU A 179 -21.77 22.02 -5.97
N THR A 180 -22.73 22.87 -6.31
CA THR A 180 -22.93 24.17 -5.69
C THR A 180 -23.95 23.97 -4.58
N ILE A 181 -23.51 23.97 -3.31
CA ILE A 181 -24.44 23.93 -2.18
C ILE A 181 -25.04 25.35 -2.08
N THR A 182 -26.28 25.50 -2.51
CA THR A 182 -27.08 26.71 -2.29
C THR A 182 -27.82 26.54 -0.98
N GLY A 183 -27.23 26.99 0.13
CA GLY A 183 -27.88 26.92 1.45
C GLY A 183 -26.92 27.09 2.61
N ASP A 184 -26.56 28.34 2.88
CA ASP A 184 -26.22 28.85 4.22
C ASP A 184 -26.74 30.31 4.21
N GLU A 185 -28.06 30.45 4.41
CA GLU A 185 -28.64 31.63 5.06
C GLU A 185 -28.81 31.31 6.55
#